data_AF-A0A929K6N4-F1
#
_entry.id   AF-A0A929K6N4-F1
#
_cell.length_a   1.000
_cell.length_b   1.000
_cell.length_c   1.000
_cell.angle_alpha   90.00
_cell.angle_beta   90.00
_cell.angle_gamma   90.00
#
_symmetry.space_group_name_H-M   'P 1'
#
loop_
_entity.id
_entity.type
_entity.pdbx_description
1 polymer ?
#
loop_
_entity_poly.entity_id
_entity_poly.type
_entity_poly.pdbx_seq_one_letter_code
_entity_poly.pdbx_strand_id
1 'polypeptide(L)'
;NLSELGKELVELHLLKHPSLSETEIGFPVSGSNTVENVSYDEENSRVYFNKEQYFEGISKVVWEYQIGGYQVMAKYLKDRKKRELSLEEIEHYMRVAKAIEGTIEVQEEVDEAVVGVFVKTPDGLF
;
A
#
# COMPACT_ATOMS: atom_id res chain seq x y z
N ASN A 1 -17.01 8.08 15.73
CA ASN A 1 -16.24 6.84 15.50
C ASN A 1 -16.05 6.60 14.01
N LEU A 2 -17.10 6.26 13.24
CA LEU A 2 -16.95 5.99 11.80
C LEU A 2 -16.54 7.22 10.94
N SER A 3 -16.99 8.42 11.31
CA SER A 3 -16.62 9.66 10.59
C SER A 3 -15.12 9.98 10.67
N GLU A 4 -14.47 9.65 11.78
CA GLU A 4 -13.02 9.88 11.95
C GLU A 4 -12.22 8.87 11.14
N LEU A 5 -12.59 7.58 11.19
CA LEU A 5 -11.98 6.54 10.34
C LEU A 5 -12.13 6.86 8.85
N GLY A 6 -13.31 7.36 8.44
CA GLY A 6 -13.53 7.82 7.07
C GLY A 6 -12.64 9.00 6.68
N LYS A 7 -12.38 9.95 7.61
CA LYS A 7 -11.45 11.06 7.38
C LYS A 7 -10.01 10.56 7.27
N GLU A 8 -9.61 9.62 8.12
CA GLU A 8 -8.28 9.01 8.09
C GLU A 8 -8.01 8.30 6.76
N LEU A 9 -8.96 7.51 6.27
CA LEU A 9 -8.88 6.91 4.93
C LEU A 9 -8.67 7.97 3.84
N VAL A 10 -9.41 9.08 3.89
CA VAL A 10 -9.24 10.18 2.92
C VAL A 10 -7.83 10.78 2.99
N GLU A 11 -7.30 11.01 4.20
CA GLU A 11 -5.95 11.57 4.37
C GLU A 11 -4.85 10.60 3.89
N LEU A 12 -5.00 9.30 4.13
CA LEU A 12 -4.11 8.26 3.62
C LEU A 12 -4.10 8.25 2.09
N HIS A 13 -5.27 8.27 1.44
CA HIS A 13 -5.40 8.24 -0.02
C HIS A 13 -4.92 9.51 -0.72
N LEU A 14 -4.94 10.64 0.00
CA LEU A 14 -4.34 11.89 -0.47
C LEU A 14 -2.83 11.98 -0.20
N LEU A 15 -2.25 10.96 0.45
CA LEU A 15 -0.88 10.95 0.96
C LEU A 15 -0.59 12.17 1.88
N LYS A 16 -1.57 12.59 2.68
CA LYS A 16 -1.46 13.73 3.61
C LYS A 16 -1.43 13.31 5.07
N HIS A 17 -1.72 12.04 5.36
CA HIS A 17 -1.72 11.56 6.73
C HIS A 17 -0.33 11.69 7.35
N PRO A 18 -0.20 12.19 8.60
CA PRO A 18 1.10 12.42 9.24
C PRO A 18 1.98 11.17 9.33
N SER A 19 1.41 9.97 9.45
CA SER A 19 2.17 8.71 9.51
C SER A 19 2.94 8.38 8.23
N LEU A 20 2.71 9.12 7.14
CA LEU A 20 3.37 8.92 5.84
C LEU A 20 4.61 9.80 5.65
N SER A 21 4.99 10.60 6.66
CA SER A 21 6.20 11.43 6.60
C SER A 21 7.48 10.61 6.64
N GLU A 22 7.40 9.44 7.27
CA GLU A 22 8.48 8.47 7.37
C GLU A 22 7.95 7.11 6.90
N THR A 23 8.84 6.28 6.38
CA THR A 23 8.48 4.95 5.88
C THR A 23 9.62 3.98 6.18
N GLU A 24 9.23 2.78 6.62
CA GLU A 24 10.13 1.64 6.82
C GLU A 24 10.44 0.94 5.48
N ILE A 25 9.73 1.29 4.40
CA ILE A 25 9.95 0.73 3.07
C ILE A 25 11.30 1.21 2.55
N GLY A 26 12.20 0.28 2.26
CA GLY A 26 13.56 0.57 1.86
C GLY A 26 13.75 0.62 0.34
N PHE A 27 14.75 1.38 -0.10
CA PHE A 27 15.30 1.32 -1.46
C PHE A 27 16.84 1.24 -1.41
N PRO A 28 17.41 0.07 -1.05
CA PRO A 28 18.82 -0.01 -0.63
C PRO A 28 19.82 -0.11 -1.78
N VAL A 29 19.38 -0.44 -3.01
CA VAL A 29 20.27 -0.71 -4.15
C VAL A 29 20.19 0.40 -5.19
N SER A 30 21.25 1.19 -5.28
CA SER A 30 21.47 2.15 -6.37
C SER A 30 21.70 1.44 -7.71
N GLY A 31 21.27 2.04 -8.81
CA GLY A 31 21.37 1.44 -10.13
C GLY A 31 20.71 2.28 -11.21
N SER A 32 20.26 1.63 -12.29
CA SER A 32 19.68 2.30 -13.46
C SER A 32 18.30 2.89 -13.22
N ASN A 33 17.63 2.49 -12.13
CA ASN A 33 16.25 2.79 -11.79
C ASN A 33 15.26 2.45 -12.93
N THR A 34 15.68 1.64 -13.90
CA THR A 34 14.87 1.29 -15.06
C THR A 34 13.97 0.11 -14.72
N VAL A 35 12.68 0.25 -14.98
CA VAL A 35 11.71 -0.83 -14.79
C VAL A 35 11.76 -1.81 -15.95
N GLU A 36 12.09 -3.06 -15.68
CA GLU A 36 12.21 -4.12 -16.68
C GLU A 36 11.23 -5.27 -16.43
N ASN A 37 11.34 -5.89 -15.26
CA ASN A 37 10.54 -7.03 -14.86
C ASN A 37 10.13 -6.85 -13.40
N VAL A 38 8.82 -6.82 -13.18
CA VAL A 38 8.24 -6.66 -11.84
C VAL A 38 7.95 -8.05 -11.28
N SER A 39 8.55 -8.37 -10.14
CA SER A 39 8.34 -9.63 -9.42
C SER A 39 8.40 -9.41 -7.91
N TYR A 40 7.71 -10.28 -7.18
CA TYR A 40 7.70 -10.24 -5.73
C TYR A 40 8.40 -11.47 -5.16
N ASP A 41 9.27 -11.21 -4.20
CA ASP A 41 9.93 -12.20 -3.36
C ASP A 41 9.27 -12.14 -1.97
N GLU A 42 8.38 -13.10 -1.72
CA GLU A 42 7.62 -13.20 -0.48
C GLU A 42 8.50 -13.56 0.73
N GLU A 43 9.55 -14.35 0.53
CA GLU A 43 10.45 -14.80 1.60
C GLU A 43 11.19 -13.62 2.24
N ASN A 44 11.59 -12.64 1.41
CA ASN A 44 12.30 -11.45 1.87
C ASN A 44 11.44 -10.18 1.89
N SER A 45 10.15 -10.26 1.56
CA SER A 45 9.25 -9.09 1.43
C SER A 45 9.80 -8.01 0.49
N ARG A 46 10.24 -8.42 -0.70
CA ARG A 46 10.89 -7.54 -1.70
C ARG A 46 10.11 -7.47 -3.00
N VAL A 47 9.96 -6.26 -3.54
CA VAL A 47 9.42 -6.03 -4.88
C VAL A 47 10.56 -5.63 -5.80
N TYR A 48 10.99 -6.57 -6.64
CA TYR A 48 11.94 -6.30 -7.71
C TYR A 48 11.23 -5.60 -8.87
N PHE A 49 11.91 -4.62 -9.47
CA PHE A 49 11.48 -3.98 -10.73
C PHE A 49 12.51 -4.13 -11.85
N ASN A 50 13.69 -4.66 -11.54
CA ASN A 50 14.67 -5.20 -12.48
C ASN A 50 15.49 -6.30 -11.79
N LYS A 51 16.61 -6.74 -12.39
CA LYS A 51 17.41 -7.85 -11.86
C LYS A 51 18.13 -7.53 -10.55
N GLU A 52 18.40 -6.26 -10.27
CA GLU A 52 19.30 -5.84 -9.19
C GLU A 52 18.56 -5.04 -8.12
N GLN A 53 17.60 -4.22 -8.53
CA GLN A 53 16.95 -3.23 -7.70
C GLN A 53 15.55 -3.65 -7.27
N TYR A 54 15.25 -3.38 -6.01
CA TYR A 54 14.01 -3.73 -5.35
C TYR A 54 13.64 -2.70 -4.29
N PHE A 55 12.36 -2.67 -3.96
CA PHE A 55 11.86 -2.08 -2.72
C PHE A 55 11.80 -3.17 -1.65
N GLU A 56 12.20 -2.84 -0.43
CA GLU A 56 12.27 -3.77 0.71
C GLU A 56 11.21 -3.42 1.77
N GLY A 57 10.73 -4.43 2.50
CA GLY A 57 9.74 -4.25 3.57
C GLY A 57 8.29 -4.23 3.09
N ILE A 58 8.03 -4.58 1.83
CA ILE A 58 6.65 -4.65 1.31
C ILE A 58 6.06 -6.01 1.68
N SER A 59 5.16 -6.03 2.65
CA SER A 59 4.47 -7.25 3.09
C SER A 59 3.61 -7.86 1.98
N LYS A 60 3.30 -9.16 2.10
CA LYS A 60 2.47 -9.86 1.13
C LYS A 60 1.10 -9.21 0.97
N VAL A 61 0.47 -8.83 2.07
CA VAL A 61 -0.86 -8.19 2.07
C VAL A 61 -0.82 -6.86 1.31
N VAL A 62 0.21 -6.04 1.51
CA VAL A 62 0.40 -4.79 0.75
C VAL A 62 0.64 -5.06 -0.73
N TRP A 63 1.47 -6.06 -1.04
CA TRP A 63 1.74 -6.46 -2.42
C TRP A 63 0.47 -6.92 -3.13
N GLU A 64 -0.34 -7.77 -2.48
CA GLU A 64 -1.57 -8.35 -3.03
C GLU A 64 -2.77 -7.41 -2.99
N TYR A 65 -2.65 -6.25 -2.32
CA TYR A 65 -3.74 -5.28 -2.19
C TYR A 65 -4.27 -4.80 -3.55
N GLN A 66 -5.59 -4.86 -3.71
CA GLN A 66 -6.29 -4.57 -4.95
C GLN A 66 -7.36 -3.49 -4.79
N ILE A 67 -7.49 -2.64 -5.81
CA ILE A 67 -8.63 -1.75 -5.98
C ILE A 67 -9.27 -2.10 -7.33
N GLY A 68 -10.48 -2.65 -7.27
CA GLY A 68 -11.08 -3.30 -8.44
C GLY A 68 -10.22 -4.48 -8.92
N GLY A 69 -9.97 -4.57 -10.22
CA GLY A 69 -9.12 -5.62 -10.80
C GLY A 69 -7.62 -5.33 -10.79
N TYR A 70 -7.17 -4.25 -10.13
CA TYR A 70 -5.79 -3.79 -10.19
C TYR A 70 -5.06 -4.01 -8.87
N GLN A 71 -3.98 -4.78 -8.92
CA GLN A 71 -3.01 -4.87 -7.84
C GLN A 71 -2.14 -3.60 -7.84
N VAL A 72 -2.33 -2.75 -6.82
CA VAL A 72 -1.93 -1.34 -6.85
C VAL A 72 -0.41 -1.18 -7.04
N MET A 73 0.37 -1.84 -6.18
CA MET A 73 1.84 -1.76 -6.20
C MET A 73 2.44 -2.34 -7.49
N ALA A 74 1.89 -3.46 -7.99
CA ALA A 74 2.35 -4.06 -9.24
C ALA A 74 2.02 -3.18 -10.46
N LYS A 75 0.81 -2.61 -10.49
CA LYS A 75 0.35 -1.76 -11.59
C LYS A 75 1.22 -0.51 -11.73
N TYR A 76 1.55 0.16 -10.62
CA TYR A 76 2.36 1.38 -10.64
C TYR A 76 3.69 1.18 -11.39
N LEU A 77 4.40 0.08 -11.11
CA LEU A 77 5.67 -0.24 -11.77
C LEU A 77 5.44 -0.71 -13.21
N LYS A 78 4.46 -1.58 -13.46
CA LYS A 78 4.17 -2.10 -14.81
C LYS A 78 3.83 -0.99 -15.81
N ASP A 79 3.10 0.03 -15.37
CA ASP A 79 2.75 1.20 -16.20
C ASP A 79 3.99 2.05 -16.56
N ARG A 80 5.14 1.82 -15.90
CA ARG A 80 6.42 2.52 -16.11
C ARG A 80 7.48 1.65 -16.76
N LYS A 81 7.11 0.47 -17.27
CA LYS A 81 8.04 -0.46 -17.92
C LYS A 81 8.85 0.23 -19.02
N LYS A 82 10.16 -0.04 -19.05
CA LYS A 82 11.18 0.56 -19.91
C LYS A 82 11.49 2.05 -19.65
N ARG A 83 10.98 2.63 -18.56
CA ARG A 83 11.36 3.97 -18.10
C ARG A 83 12.23 3.87 -16.86
N GLU A 84 13.03 4.90 -16.66
CA GLU A 84 13.71 5.21 -15.41
C GLU A 84 12.73 5.85 -14.43
N LEU A 85 12.74 5.40 -13.16
CA LEU A 85 12.01 6.03 -12.07
C LEU A 85 12.80 7.24 -11.57
N SER A 86 12.13 8.39 -11.45
CA SER A 86 12.71 9.53 -10.74
C SER A 86 12.77 9.26 -9.22
N LEU A 87 13.57 10.05 -8.50
CA LEU A 87 13.59 10.00 -7.03
C LEU A 87 12.20 10.27 -6.44
N GLU A 88 11.47 11.22 -7.01
CA GLU A 88 10.08 11.50 -6.61
C GLU A 88 9.16 10.30 -6.82
N GLU A 89 9.32 9.54 -7.91
CA GLU A 89 8.54 8.32 -8.16
C GLU A 89 8.90 7.19 -7.19
N ILE A 90 10.17 7.07 -6.84
CA ILE A 90 10.66 6.11 -5.83
C ILE A 90 10.07 6.44 -4.46
N GLU A 91 10.22 7.69 -4.00
CA GLU A 91 9.66 8.18 -2.74
C GLU A 91 8.13 8.03 -2.71
N HIS A 92 7.47 8.37 -3.82
CA HIS A 92 6.03 8.22 -3.94
C HIS A 92 5.61 6.74 -3.83
N TYR A 93 6.32 5.82 -4.48
CA TYR A 93 6.04 4.39 -4.38
C TYR A 93 6.12 3.88 -2.94
N MET A 94 7.16 4.29 -2.20
CA MET A 94 7.35 3.93 -0.79
C MET A 94 6.23 4.50 0.10
N ARG A 95 5.79 5.73 -0.17
CA ARG A 95 4.67 6.36 0.56
C ARG A 95 3.33 5.70 0.23
N VAL A 96 3.12 5.25 -1.00
CA VAL A 96 1.91 4.50 -1.39
C VAL A 96 1.88 3.14 -0.70
N ALA A 97 3.00 2.41 -0.61
CA ALA A 97 3.06 1.17 0.18
C ALA A 97 2.63 1.44 1.64
N LYS A 98 3.18 2.48 2.26
CA LYS A 98 2.82 2.84 3.64
C LYS A 98 1.36 3.25 3.80
N ALA A 99 0.80 3.96 2.81
CA ALA A 99 -0.61 4.33 2.82
C ALA A 99 -1.54 3.12 2.67
N ILE A 100 -1.14 2.09 1.92
CA ILE A 100 -1.87 0.83 1.81
C ILE A 100 -1.86 0.10 3.14
N GLU A 101 -0.71 0.02 3.84
CA GLU A 101 -0.64 -0.56 5.19
C GLU A 101 -1.65 0.09 6.13
N GLY A 102 -1.61 1.43 6.25
CA GLY A 102 -2.57 2.15 7.10
C GLY A 102 -4.02 2.01 6.61
N THR A 103 -4.25 1.88 5.30
CA THR A 103 -5.59 1.64 4.77
C THR A 103 -6.16 0.29 5.23
N ILE A 104 -5.33 -0.75 5.25
CA ILE A 104 -5.72 -2.08 5.71
C ILE A 104 -6.08 -2.01 7.20
N GLU A 105 -5.23 -1.40 8.03
CA GLU A 105 -5.48 -1.22 9.47
C GLU A 105 -6.81 -0.49 9.74
N VAL A 106 -7.04 0.64 9.06
CA VAL A 106 -8.28 1.41 9.23
C VAL A 106 -9.50 0.66 8.71
N GLN A 107 -9.36 -0.15 7.64
CA GLN A 107 -10.44 -0.99 7.15
C GLN A 107 -10.85 -2.05 8.18
N GLU A 108 -9.88 -2.67 8.86
CA GLU A 108 -10.15 -3.61 9.97
C GLU A 108 -10.91 -2.92 11.12
N GLU A 109 -10.50 -1.72 11.51
CA GLU A 109 -11.20 -0.94 12.54
C GLU A 109 -12.64 -0.55 12.13
N VAL A 110 -12.86 -0.23 10.85
CA VAL A 110 -14.19 0.02 10.31
C VAL A 110 -15.06 -1.23 10.40
N ASP A 111 -14.54 -2.39 9.99
CA ASP A 111 -15.26 -3.67 10.05
C ASP A 111 -15.65 -4.01 11.49
N GLU A 112 -14.74 -3.84 12.45
CA GLU A 112 -15.04 -4.02 13.88
C GLU A 112 -16.12 -3.07 14.38
N ALA A 113 -16.03 -1.79 14.02
CA ALA A 113 -17.00 -0.77 14.42
C ALA A 113 -18.40 -1.06 13.84
N VAL A 114 -18.48 -1.60 12.63
CA VAL A 114 -19.73 -1.95 11.95
C VAL A 114 -20.31 -3.26 12.48
N VAL A 115 -19.50 -4.31 12.64
CA VAL A 115 -19.96 -5.59 13.24
C VAL A 115 -20.40 -5.39 14.69
N GLY A 116 -19.70 -4.58 15.47
CA GLY A 116 -20.08 -4.23 16.83
C GLY A 116 -21.41 -3.46 16.94
N VAL A 117 -21.84 -2.79 15.86
CA VAL A 117 -23.17 -2.18 15.75
C VAL A 117 -24.24 -3.24 15.51
N PHE A 118 -23.98 -4.23 14.63
CA PHE A 118 -24.93 -5.30 14.31
C PHE A 118 -25.11 -6.33 15.43
N VAL A 119 -24.12 -6.54 16.30
CA VAL A 119 -24.23 -7.44 17.46
C VAL A 119 -24.98 -6.79 18.64
N LYS A 120 -25.19 -5.47 18.63
CA LYS A 120 -25.86 -4.74 19.73
C LYS A 120 -27.36 -4.50 19.55
N THR A 121 -27.95 -4.91 18.44
CA THR A 121 -29.41 -5.00 18.31
C THR A 121 -29.86 -6.40 18.75
N PRO A 122 -30.73 -6.55 19.77
CA PRO A 122 -31.28 -7.85 20.16
C PRO A 122 -32.22 -8.46 19.09
N ASP A 123 -32.47 -7.76 17.99
CA ASP A 123 -33.53 -8.09 17.04
C ASP A 123 -32.94 -8.09 15.62
N GLY A 124 -32.36 -9.22 15.21
CA GLY A 124 -31.79 -9.37 13.87
C GLY A 124 -32.85 -9.18 12.77
N LEU A 125 -32.59 -8.23 11.86
CA LEU A 125 -33.19 -7.99 10.53
C LEU A 125 -32.40 -6.77 9.98
N PHE A 126 -31.64 -6.79 8.88
CA PHE A 126 -31.49 -7.68 7.72
C PHE A 126 -30.02 -7.75 7.31
#